data_AF-A0A1F8KG71-F1
#
_entry.id   AF-A0A1F8KG71-F1
#
_cell.length_a   1.000
_cell.length_b   1.000
_cell.length_c   1.000
_cell.angle_alpha   90.00
_cell.angle_beta   90.00
_cell.angle_gamma   90.00
#
_symmetry.space_group_name_H-M   'P 1'
#
loop_
_entity.id
_entity.type
_entity.pdbx_description
1 polymer ?
#
loop_
_entity_poly.entity_id
_entity_poly.type
_entity_poly.pdbx_seq_one_letter_code
_entity_poly.pdbx_strand_id
1 'polypeptide(L)'
;MTLEKNDQEIFRIDTGKGSPINTLQGLWVYDGHWVLETVYIFEEVDNNMATTSAVGQLVQDGEELNGKNGYGTSFGFQTIDGIPFYFFERAGKMDAWYDGQEIPLGFDNIPHYGCCSSGALNPQKYQDRVAFFGHKNETWYFVQIGMAGSTFNP
;
A
#
# COMPACT_ATOMS: atom_id res chain seq x y z
N MET A 1 -4.20 -16.72 1.74
CA MET A 1 -2.73 -16.70 1.59
C MET A 1 -2.10 -17.19 2.88
N THR A 2 -1.04 -17.98 2.79
CA THR A 2 -0.29 -18.49 3.95
C THR A 2 1.15 -17.98 3.87
N LEU A 3 1.68 -17.53 5.00
CA LEU A 3 3.08 -17.19 5.17
C LEU A 3 3.74 -18.26 6.04
N GLU A 4 4.85 -18.80 5.55
CA GLU A 4 5.58 -19.89 6.18
C GLU A 4 7.03 -19.50 6.46
N LYS A 5 7.59 -20.04 7.54
CA LYS A 5 9.01 -19.96 7.88
C LYS A 5 9.50 -21.36 8.25
N ASN A 6 10.48 -21.88 7.51
CA ASN A 6 10.99 -23.24 7.67
C ASN A 6 9.86 -24.30 7.61
N ASP A 7 8.99 -24.21 6.59
CA ASP A 7 7.84 -25.09 6.36
C ASP A 7 6.78 -25.09 7.49
N GLN A 8 6.86 -24.13 8.41
CA GLN A 8 5.86 -23.92 9.44
C GLN A 8 5.06 -22.66 9.11
N GLU A 9 3.72 -22.80 9.05
CA GLU A 9 2.82 -21.66 8.96
C GLU A 9 3.01 -20.74 10.17
N ILE A 10 3.34 -19.47 9.89
CA ILE A 10 3.46 -18.42 10.90
C ILE A 10 2.31 -17.42 10.83
N PHE A 11 1.64 -17.32 9.69
CA PHE A 11 0.50 -16.42 9.50
C PHE A 11 -0.36 -16.83 8.32
N ARG A 12 -1.66 -16.48 8.37
CA ARG A 12 -2.62 -16.70 7.29
C ARG A 12 -3.57 -15.53 7.20
N ILE A 13 -3.82 -15.06 5.98
CA ILE A 13 -4.75 -13.97 5.68
C ILE A 13 -5.64 -14.32 4.50
N ASP A 14 -6.91 -13.90 4.57
CA ASP A 14 -7.82 -13.99 3.44
C ASP A 14 -7.56 -12.82 2.48
N THR A 15 -7.47 -13.13 1.18
CA THR A 15 -7.31 -12.14 0.11
C THR A 15 -8.58 -12.00 -0.72
N GLY A 16 -9.65 -12.68 -0.33
CA GLY A 16 -10.95 -12.60 -0.98
C GLY A 16 -11.00 -13.33 -2.33
N LYS A 17 -11.71 -12.75 -3.29
CA LYS A 17 -12.03 -13.36 -4.59
C LYS A 17 -10.84 -13.34 -5.55
N GLY A 18 -10.89 -14.18 -6.59
CA GLY A 18 -9.92 -14.14 -7.69
C GLY A 18 -10.11 -12.90 -8.57
N SER A 19 -9.02 -12.23 -8.96
CA SER A 19 -9.03 -11.00 -9.76
C SER A 19 -7.75 -10.87 -10.60
N PRO A 20 -7.75 -10.08 -11.69
CA PRO A 20 -6.52 -9.67 -12.38
C PRO A 20 -5.57 -8.83 -11.52
N ILE A 21 -6.05 -8.27 -10.40
CA ILE A 21 -5.20 -7.60 -9.42
C ILE A 21 -4.39 -8.66 -8.68
N ASN A 22 -3.07 -8.53 -8.68
CA ASN A 22 -2.20 -9.40 -7.90
C ASN A 22 -2.50 -9.20 -6.40
N THR A 23 -2.92 -10.25 -5.69
CA THR A 23 -3.26 -10.11 -4.27
C THR A 23 -2.04 -10.16 -3.36
N LEU A 24 -0.87 -10.63 -3.83
CA LEU A 24 0.41 -10.52 -3.12
C LEU A 24 1.20 -9.35 -3.68
N GLN A 25 1.37 -8.28 -2.89
CA GLN A 25 2.13 -7.10 -3.33
C GLN A 25 3.60 -7.16 -2.90
N GLY A 26 3.89 -7.79 -1.77
CA GLY A 26 5.25 -8.11 -1.38
C GLY A 26 5.38 -8.56 0.07
N LEU A 27 6.59 -9.01 0.41
CA LEU A 27 7.01 -9.40 1.74
C LEU A 27 8.39 -8.77 1.99
N TRP A 28 8.51 -8.00 3.07
CA TRP A 28 9.73 -7.30 3.44
C TRP A 28 10.20 -7.71 4.83
N VAL A 29 11.50 -7.57 5.06
CA VAL A 29 12.11 -7.72 6.39
C VAL A 29 12.95 -6.47 6.66
N TYR A 30 12.76 -5.86 7.83
CA TYR A 30 13.55 -4.72 8.29
C TYR A 30 13.68 -4.80 9.82
N ASP A 31 14.87 -4.52 10.35
CA ASP A 31 15.13 -4.49 11.79
C ASP A 31 14.51 -5.65 12.61
N GLY A 32 14.54 -6.87 12.06
CA GLY A 32 13.98 -8.06 12.69
C GLY A 32 12.46 -8.25 12.57
N HIS A 33 11.74 -7.29 11.97
CA HIS A 33 10.32 -7.34 11.65
C HIS A 33 10.08 -7.87 10.24
N TRP A 34 8.93 -8.51 10.02
CA TRP A 34 8.43 -8.75 8.67
C TRP A 34 7.13 -7.98 8.41
N VAL A 35 6.97 -7.52 7.17
CA VAL A 35 5.73 -6.89 6.70
C VAL A 35 5.26 -7.59 5.43
N LEU A 36 4.01 -8.01 5.42
CA LEU A 36 3.31 -8.56 4.28
C LEU A 36 2.31 -7.52 3.76
N GLU A 37 2.37 -7.21 2.47
CA GLU A 37 1.35 -6.41 1.78
C GLU A 37 0.49 -7.34 0.91
N THR A 38 -0.80 -7.41 1.23
CA THR A 38 -1.81 -8.10 0.42
C THR A 38 -2.91 -7.15 -0.03
N VAL A 39 -3.68 -7.57 -1.03
CA VAL A 39 -4.92 -6.91 -1.44
C VAL A 39 -6.09 -7.85 -1.15
N TYR A 40 -7.07 -7.37 -0.39
CA TYR A 40 -8.34 -8.03 -0.19
C TYR A 40 -9.32 -7.62 -1.30
N ILE A 41 -9.72 -8.60 -2.11
CA ILE A 41 -10.64 -8.39 -3.22
C ILE A 41 -12.05 -8.85 -2.83
N PHE A 42 -13.02 -7.97 -2.97
CA PHE A 42 -14.42 -8.27 -2.70
C PHE A 42 -15.33 -7.64 -3.76
N GLU A 43 -16.57 -8.09 -3.80
CA GLU A 43 -17.59 -7.57 -4.71
C GLU A 43 -18.57 -6.73 -3.90
N GLU A 44 -18.79 -5.51 -4.36
CA GLU A 44 -19.87 -4.65 -3.90
C GLU A 44 -20.99 -4.71 -4.92
N VAL A 45 -22.21 -5.01 -4.45
CA VAL A 45 -23.40 -5.01 -5.30
C VAL A 45 -24.23 -3.80 -4.97
N ASP A 46 -24.36 -2.88 -5.92
CA ASP A 46 -25.26 -1.74 -5.83
C ASP A 46 -26.13 -1.66 -7.08
N ASN A 47 -27.45 -1.47 -6.91
CA ASN A 47 -28.42 -1.33 -8.00
C ASN A 47 -28.29 -2.37 -9.13
N ASN A 48 -28.08 -3.65 -8.79
CA ASN A 48 -27.83 -4.77 -9.72
C ASN A 48 -26.53 -4.68 -10.54
N MET A 49 -25.60 -3.77 -10.20
CA MET A 49 -24.23 -3.77 -10.69
C MET A 49 -23.29 -4.34 -9.63
N ALA A 50 -22.52 -5.36 -10.00
CA ALA A 50 -21.41 -5.85 -9.19
C ALA A 50 -20.14 -5.09 -9.59
N THR A 51 -19.51 -4.44 -8.61
CA THR A 51 -18.22 -3.76 -8.75
C THR A 51 -17.19 -4.53 -7.94
N THR A 52 -16.05 -4.85 -8.55
CA THR A 52 -14.91 -5.41 -7.82
C THR A 52 -14.18 -4.28 -7.10
N SER A 53 -14.11 -4.39 -5.78
CA SER A 53 -13.41 -3.46 -4.89
C SER A 53 -12.16 -4.13 -4.31
N ALA A 54 -11.15 -3.32 -4.01
CA ALA A 54 -9.84 -3.76 -3.54
C ALA A 54 -9.39 -2.92 -2.35
N VAL A 55 -8.99 -3.57 -1.27
CA VAL A 55 -8.44 -2.91 -0.07
C VAL A 55 -7.03 -3.44 0.18
N GLY A 56 -6.07 -2.54 0.30
CA GLY A 56 -4.70 -2.88 0.69
C GLY A 56 -4.62 -3.22 2.17
N GLN A 57 -3.83 -4.23 2.49
CA GLN A 57 -3.64 -4.74 3.85
C GLN A 57 -2.15 -4.87 4.12
N LEU A 58 -1.64 -4.08 5.07
CA LEU A 58 -0.33 -4.30 5.65
C LEU A 58 -0.46 -5.09 6.94
N VAL A 59 0.28 -6.19 7.01
CA VAL A 59 0.43 -6.99 8.23
C VAL A 59 1.88 -6.93 8.68
N GLN A 60 2.12 -6.44 9.88
CA GLN A 60 3.44 -6.43 10.51
C GLN A 60 3.46 -7.45 11.65
N ASP A 61 4.34 -8.44 11.57
CA ASP A 61 4.51 -9.49 12.60
C ASP A 61 3.20 -10.17 13.06
N GLY A 62 2.25 -10.31 12.13
CA GLY A 62 0.94 -10.93 12.35
C GLY A 62 -0.16 -9.96 12.79
N GLU A 63 0.15 -8.68 12.99
CA GLU A 63 -0.82 -7.63 13.30
C GLU A 63 -1.22 -6.84 12.04
N GLU A 64 -2.51 -6.84 11.72
CA GLU A 64 -3.06 -6.10 10.57
C GLU A 64 -3.22 -4.62 10.93
N LEU A 65 -2.59 -3.75 10.13
CA LEU A 65 -2.41 -2.33 10.47
C LEU A 65 -3.67 -1.49 10.26
N ASN A 66 -4.57 -1.86 9.34
CA ASN A 66 -5.79 -1.10 9.12
C ASN A 66 -6.69 -1.12 10.35
N GLY A 67 -6.96 -2.32 10.89
CA GLY A 67 -7.75 -2.50 12.10
C GLY A 67 -7.09 -1.86 13.32
N LYS A 68 -5.76 -2.00 13.46
CA LYS A 68 -5.00 -1.41 14.58
C LYS A 68 -5.09 0.13 14.61
N ASN A 69 -4.95 0.75 13.44
CA ASN A 69 -4.76 2.21 13.33
C ASN A 69 -5.98 2.94 12.78
N GLY A 70 -7.08 2.24 12.53
CA GLY A 70 -8.31 2.79 11.96
C GLY A 70 -8.15 3.28 10.51
N TYR A 71 -7.34 2.59 9.70
CA TYR A 71 -7.22 2.89 8.27
C TYR A 71 -8.32 2.20 7.46
N GLY A 72 -8.76 2.81 6.37
CA GLY A 72 -9.59 2.13 5.37
C GLY A 72 -8.77 1.25 4.43
N THR A 73 -7.53 1.65 4.13
CA THR A 73 -6.55 0.87 3.36
C THR A 73 -5.13 1.27 3.76
N SER A 74 -4.18 0.33 3.65
CA SER A 74 -2.74 0.60 3.75
C SER A 74 -2.01 -0.12 2.63
N PHE A 75 -1.04 0.55 2.01
CA PHE A 75 -0.44 0.10 0.75
C PHE A 75 0.94 0.70 0.48
N GLY A 76 1.63 0.15 -0.51
CA GLY A 76 2.87 0.69 -1.04
C GLY A 76 4.05 0.57 -0.08
N PHE A 77 4.07 -0.47 0.77
CA PHE A 77 5.14 -0.64 1.75
C PHE A 77 6.50 -0.77 1.06
N GLN A 78 7.49 -0.06 1.58
CA GLN A 78 8.89 -0.22 1.23
C GLN A 78 9.76 0.28 2.38
N THR A 79 11.07 0.04 2.27
CA THR A 79 12.05 0.76 3.09
C THR A 79 12.73 1.81 2.23
N ILE A 80 12.79 3.06 2.72
CA ILE A 80 13.63 4.12 2.17
C ILE A 80 14.89 4.17 3.03
N ASP A 81 16.02 3.74 2.47
CA ASP A 81 17.29 3.60 3.22
C ASP A 81 17.17 2.75 4.52
N GLY A 82 16.42 1.65 4.44
CA GLY A 82 16.17 0.76 5.58
C GLY A 82 15.07 1.24 6.53
N ILE A 83 14.56 2.46 6.36
CA ILE A 83 13.50 3.04 7.19
C ILE A 83 12.13 2.73 6.57
N PRO A 84 11.19 2.13 7.31
CA PRO A 84 9.89 1.74 6.79
C PRO A 84 9.05 2.95 6.33
N PHE A 85 8.40 2.80 5.19
CA PHE A 85 7.50 3.77 4.55
C PHE A 85 6.26 3.05 4.01
N TYR A 86 5.08 3.61 4.19
CA TYR A 86 3.86 3.17 3.51
C TYR A 86 2.83 4.29 3.38
N PHE A 87 1.84 4.10 2.52
CA PHE A 87 0.67 4.96 2.43
C PHE A 87 -0.50 4.35 3.21
N PHE A 88 -1.38 5.20 3.72
CA PHE A 88 -2.63 4.77 4.31
C PHE A 88 -3.74 5.77 4.01
N GLU A 89 -4.98 5.30 4.08
CA GLU A 89 -6.16 6.15 4.05
C GLU A 89 -6.81 6.20 5.43
N ARG A 90 -7.12 7.41 5.91
CA ARG A 90 -7.92 7.64 7.11
C ARG A 90 -8.86 8.82 6.87
N ALA A 91 -10.15 8.62 7.17
CA ALA A 91 -11.18 9.66 7.10
C ALA A 91 -11.29 10.37 5.73
N GLY A 92 -11.16 9.60 4.65
CA GLY A 92 -11.25 10.06 3.26
C GLY A 92 -9.98 10.72 2.73
N LYS A 93 -8.86 10.64 3.46
CA LYS A 93 -7.58 11.25 3.06
C LYS A 93 -6.47 10.23 3.04
N MET A 94 -5.65 10.30 2.01
CA MET A 94 -4.44 9.50 1.86
C MET A 94 -3.23 10.28 2.36
N ASP A 95 -2.57 9.69 3.35
CA ASP A 95 -1.38 10.17 4.02
C ASP A 95 -0.28 9.09 3.93
N ALA A 96 0.90 9.39 4.47
CA ALA A 96 1.99 8.42 4.54
C ALA A 96 2.44 8.21 5.97
N TRP A 97 3.05 7.08 6.24
CA TRP A 97 3.75 6.80 7.47
C TRP A 97 5.23 6.60 7.15
N TYR A 98 6.11 7.19 7.94
CA TYR A 98 7.55 7.10 7.80
C TYR A 98 8.21 7.20 9.17
N ASP A 99 9.09 6.25 9.49
CA ASP A 99 9.88 6.26 10.73
C ASP A 99 9.08 6.50 12.03
N GLY A 100 7.93 5.83 12.17
CA GLY A 100 7.08 6.00 13.35
C GLY A 100 6.17 7.23 13.32
N GLN A 101 6.20 8.03 12.25
CA GLN A 101 5.45 9.28 12.15
C GLN A 101 4.47 9.28 10.98
N GLU A 102 3.30 9.85 11.20
CA GLU A 102 2.35 10.15 10.13
C GLU A 102 2.77 11.45 9.42
N ILE A 103 2.80 11.41 8.10
CA ILE A 103 3.08 12.52 7.19
C ILE A 103 1.74 12.94 6.56
N PRO A 104 1.22 14.14 6.88
CA PRO A 104 -0.09 14.61 6.40
C PRO A 104 0.01 15.13 4.96
N LEU A 105 -0.07 14.22 3.97
CA LEU A 105 -0.12 14.54 2.54
C LEU A 105 -1.49 15.15 2.16
N GLY A 106 -2.56 14.58 2.71
CA GLY A 106 -3.94 15.01 2.54
C GLY A 106 -4.43 14.92 1.10
N PHE A 107 -4.04 13.88 0.36
CA PHE A 107 -4.60 13.59 -0.96
C PHE A 107 -5.99 12.97 -0.83
N ASP A 108 -6.88 13.26 -1.77
CA ASP A 108 -8.17 12.55 -1.87
C ASP A 108 -7.98 11.15 -2.45
N ASN A 109 -6.96 10.99 -3.30
CA ASN A 109 -6.63 9.71 -3.91
C ASN A 109 -5.16 9.67 -4.33
N ILE A 110 -4.52 8.53 -4.13
CA ILE A 110 -3.24 8.12 -4.71
C ILE A 110 -3.57 6.84 -5.47
N PRO A 111 -3.56 6.80 -6.81
CA PRO A 111 -3.86 5.59 -7.55
C PRO A 111 -2.93 4.46 -7.13
N HIS A 112 -3.50 3.31 -6.78
CA HIS A 112 -2.76 2.13 -6.35
C HIS A 112 -3.47 0.86 -6.84
N TYR A 113 -2.71 -0.22 -6.99
CA TYR A 113 -3.17 -1.53 -7.49
C TYR A 113 -3.83 -1.52 -8.87
N GLY A 114 -3.57 -0.50 -9.69
CA GLY A 114 -4.00 -0.47 -11.08
C GLY A 114 -3.37 -1.63 -11.88
N CYS A 115 -4.19 -2.32 -12.67
CA CYS A 115 -3.72 -3.32 -13.63
C CYS A 115 -3.65 -2.73 -15.05
N CYS A 116 -2.88 -3.36 -15.94
CA CYS A 116 -2.75 -2.93 -17.34
C CYS A 116 -2.26 -1.47 -17.46
N SER A 117 -2.91 -0.63 -18.27
CA SER A 117 -2.52 0.78 -18.46
C SER A 117 -2.67 1.62 -17.19
N SER A 118 -3.64 1.30 -16.32
CA SER A 118 -3.83 2.01 -15.06
C SER A 118 -2.65 1.80 -14.10
N GLY A 119 -1.89 0.71 -14.26
CA GLY A 119 -0.70 0.45 -13.46
C GLY A 119 0.42 1.48 -13.63
N ALA A 120 0.40 2.26 -14.71
CA ALA A 120 1.36 3.34 -14.93
C ALA A 120 1.26 4.47 -13.89
N LEU A 121 0.13 4.57 -13.17
CA LEU A 121 -0.08 5.56 -12.11
C LEU A 121 0.24 5.02 -10.70
N ASN A 122 0.53 3.73 -10.56
CA ASN A 122 0.85 3.13 -9.27
C ASN A 122 2.14 3.74 -8.70
N PRO A 123 2.29 3.83 -7.35
CA PRO A 123 3.50 4.32 -6.73
C PRO A 123 4.72 3.50 -7.18
N GLN A 124 5.77 4.20 -7.57
CA GLN A 124 7.04 3.63 -7.96
C GLN A 124 7.97 3.60 -6.74
N LYS A 125 8.48 2.41 -6.44
CA LYS A 125 9.39 2.14 -5.32
C LYS A 125 10.83 2.23 -5.82
N TYR A 126 11.66 3.04 -5.16
CA TYR A 126 13.11 3.12 -5.38
C TYR A 126 13.82 2.90 -4.04
N GLN A 127 15.12 2.63 -4.07
CA GLN A 127 15.88 2.38 -2.84
C GLN A 127 15.87 3.57 -1.87
N ASP A 128 15.89 4.80 -2.41
CA ASP A 128 16.08 6.05 -1.66
C ASP A 128 14.85 6.96 -1.68
N ARG A 129 13.77 6.56 -2.36
CA ARG A 129 12.57 7.37 -2.54
C ARG A 129 11.36 6.57 -3.02
N VAL A 130 10.19 7.18 -2.87
CA VAL A 130 8.97 6.82 -3.58
C VAL A 130 8.59 7.95 -4.55
N ALA A 131 8.10 7.59 -5.73
CA ALA A 131 7.47 8.54 -6.65
C ALA A 131 6.02 8.12 -6.91
N PHE A 132 5.08 9.05 -6.89
CA PHE A 132 3.66 8.72 -7.08
C PHE A 132 2.86 9.89 -7.63
N PHE A 133 1.68 9.59 -8.15
CA PHE A 133 0.67 10.58 -8.48
C PHE A 133 -0.33 10.70 -7.35
N GLY A 134 -0.67 11.92 -6.95
CA GLY A 134 -1.68 12.22 -5.95
C GLY A 134 -2.71 13.20 -6.50
N HIS A 135 -3.97 12.97 -6.21
CA HIS A 135 -5.07 13.86 -6.55
C HIS A 135 -5.56 14.57 -5.30
N LYS A 136 -5.63 15.90 -5.34
CA LYS A 136 -6.12 16.75 -4.25
C LYS A 136 -7.05 17.81 -4.82
N ASN A 137 -8.31 17.77 -4.40
CA ASN A 137 -9.45 18.48 -4.96
C ASN A 137 -9.65 18.16 -6.44
N GLU A 138 -9.25 19.05 -7.35
CA GLU A 138 -9.32 18.86 -8.81
C GLU A 138 -7.94 18.85 -9.47
N THR A 139 -6.88 18.81 -8.65
CA THR A 139 -5.49 18.97 -9.11
C THR A 139 -4.72 17.67 -8.95
N TRP A 140 -4.03 17.28 -10.02
CA TRP A 140 -3.05 16.19 -10.00
C TRP A 140 -1.65 16.69 -9.67
N TYR A 141 -0.97 15.94 -8.82
CA TYR A 141 0.40 16.18 -8.39
C TYR A 141 1.25 14.96 -8.74
N PHE A 142 2.47 15.19 -9.19
CA PHE A 142 3.52 14.19 -9.17
C PHE A 142 4.44 14.52 -7.99
N VAL A 143 4.63 13.55 -7.09
CA VAL A 143 5.32 13.73 -5.81
C VAL A 143 6.47 12.75 -5.72
N GLN A 144 7.59 13.22 -5.15
CA GLN A 144 8.69 12.37 -4.71
C GLN A 144 8.93 12.61 -3.23
N ILE A 145 9.03 11.52 -2.47
CA ILE A 145 9.42 11.55 -1.06
C ILE A 145 10.64 10.65 -0.94
N GLY A 146 11.75 11.19 -0.45
CA GLY A 146 13.00 10.46 -0.36
C GLY A 146 14.06 11.22 0.42
N MET A 147 15.25 10.64 0.48
CA MET A 147 16.39 11.23 1.16
C MET A 147 16.78 12.56 0.51
N ALA A 148 17.17 13.54 1.32
CA ALA A 148 17.65 14.83 0.80
C ALA A 148 18.84 14.63 -0.15
N GLY A 149 18.70 15.07 -1.41
CA GLY A 149 19.72 14.91 -2.44
C GLY A 149 19.52 13.72 -3.40
N SER A 150 18.46 12.93 -3.23
CA SER A 150 18.05 11.93 -4.24
C SER A 150 17.71 12.62 -5.57
N THR A 151 18.53 12.42 -6.61
CA THR A 151 18.31 13.04 -7.93
C THR A 151 17.39 12.19 -8.81
N PHE A 152 16.49 12.88 -9.52
CA PHE A 152 15.68 12.29 -10.58
C PHE A 152 16.59 11.94 -11.77
N ASN A 153 16.64 10.66 -12.14
CA ASN A 153 17.18 10.23 -13.42
C ASN A 153 16.03 9.52 -14.17
N PRO A 154 15.38 10.20 -15.13
CA PRO A 154 14.23 9.66 -15.86
C PRO A 154 14.57 8.39 -16.64
#